data_AF-A0A7L4PF27-F1
#
_entry.id   AF-A0A7L4PF27-F1
#
_cell.length_a   1.000
_cell.length_b   1.000
_cell.length_c   1.000
_cell.angle_alpha   90.00
_cell.angle_beta   90.00
_cell.angle_gamma   90.00
#
_symmetry.space_group_name_H-M   'P 1'
#
loop_
_entity.id
_entity.type
_entity.pdbx_description
1 polymer ?
#
loop_
_entity_poly.entity_id
_entity_poly.type
_entity_poly.pdbx_seq_one_letter_code
_entity_poly.pdbx_strand_id
1 'polypeptide(L)'
;MNKKLILGFGVLIAMSLVFIILFMPQIGTGDTIKVKNGDTFSVVLPSNPTTGYRWEVNFDFNYVQLTDSSYVTSNPVLVGSSGNETFEFLAVKSGETEMTFYYSRPWESKPPLDTRVFMIIIE
;
A
#
# COMPACT_ATOMS: atom_id res chain seq x y z
N MET A 1 44.76 20.24 -21.73
CA MET A 1 43.56 20.14 -20.87
C MET A 1 42.34 20.06 -21.79
N ASN A 2 41.85 18.85 -22.04
CA ASN A 2 40.98 18.55 -23.18
C ASN A 2 39.50 18.66 -22.78
N LYS A 3 38.79 19.66 -23.32
CA LYS A 3 37.36 19.95 -23.06
C LYS A 3 36.41 18.76 -23.36
N LYS A 4 36.87 17.74 -24.10
CA LYS A 4 36.11 16.52 -24.43
C LYS A 4 35.88 15.59 -23.23
N LEU A 5 36.71 15.67 -22.18
CA LEU A 5 36.56 14.81 -21.00
C LEU A 5 35.37 15.23 -20.12
N ILE A 6 35.10 16.55 -20.02
CA ILE A 6 34.03 17.09 -19.16
C ILE A 6 32.64 16.72 -19.70
N LEU A 7 32.49 16.65 -21.04
CA LEU A 7 31.21 16.34 -21.68
C LEU A 7 30.77 14.88 -21.44
N GLY A 8 31.73 13.94 -21.43
CA GLY A 8 31.44 12.52 -21.19
C GLY A 8 30.99 12.24 -19.75
N PHE A 9 31.58 12.91 -18.76
CA PHE A 9 31.19 12.77 -17.35
C PHE A 9 29.80 13.38 -17.08
N GLY A 10 29.48 14.54 -17.67
CA GLY A 10 28.17 15.16 -17.51
C GLY A 10 27.02 14.32 -18.07
N VAL A 11 27.24 13.68 -19.23
CA VAL A 11 26.24 12.79 -19.85
C VAL A 11 26.05 11.50 -19.04
N LEU A 12 27.12 10.90 -18.51
CA LEU A 12 27.00 9.70 -17.66
C LEU A 12 26.28 9.98 -16.34
N ILE A 13 26.57 11.13 -15.72
CA ILE A 13 25.89 11.57 -14.49
C ILE A 13 24.41 11.84 -14.78
N ALA A 14 24.07 12.52 -15.88
CA ALA A 14 22.69 12.77 -16.27
C ALA A 14 21.93 11.46 -16.57
N MET A 15 22.55 10.51 -17.27
CA MET A 15 21.94 9.19 -17.56
C MET A 15 21.76 8.36 -16.28
N SER A 16 22.72 8.40 -15.35
CA SER A 16 22.61 7.76 -14.04
C SER A 16 21.51 8.37 -13.18
N LEU A 17 21.40 9.70 -13.14
CA LEU A 17 20.33 10.39 -12.42
C LEU A 17 18.95 10.09 -13.00
N VAL A 18 18.82 10.04 -14.33
CA VAL A 18 17.58 9.63 -15.01
C VAL A 18 17.26 8.16 -14.69
N PHE A 19 18.25 7.28 -14.64
CA PHE A 19 18.07 5.88 -14.23
C PHE A 19 17.62 5.80 -12.76
N ILE A 20 18.22 6.57 -11.85
CA ILE A 20 17.81 6.61 -10.45
C ILE A 20 16.36 7.12 -10.32
N ILE A 21 15.96 8.16 -11.06
CA ILE A 21 14.59 8.70 -10.99
C ILE A 21 13.57 7.71 -11.57
N LEU A 22 13.91 6.99 -12.66
CA LEU A 22 13.03 6.00 -13.29
C LEU A 22 12.91 4.69 -12.48
N PHE A 23 13.91 4.37 -11.68
CA PHE A 23 13.97 3.14 -10.87
C PHE A 23 13.79 3.38 -9.36
N MET A 24 13.64 4.64 -8.93
CA MET A 24 13.18 4.95 -7.57
C MET A 24 11.75 4.43 -7.43
N PRO A 25 11.43 3.69 -6.36
CA PRO A 25 10.05 3.39 -6.04
C PRO A 25 9.33 4.74 -5.89
N GLN A 26 8.38 4.99 -6.77
CA GLN A 26 7.45 6.09 -6.61
C GLN A 26 6.62 5.72 -5.37
N ILE A 27 7.01 6.24 -4.20
CA ILE A 27 6.14 6.21 -3.02
C ILE A 27 4.94 7.03 -3.46
N GLY A 28 3.89 6.34 -3.91
CA GLY A 28 2.62 6.98 -4.17
C GLY A 28 2.27 7.77 -2.92
N THR A 29 1.75 8.98 -3.08
CA THR A 29 1.14 9.72 -1.97
C THR A 29 -0.05 8.90 -1.51
N GLY A 30 0.21 7.87 -0.70
CA GLY A 30 -0.79 7.03 -0.09
C GLY A 30 -1.61 7.87 0.88
N ASP A 31 -2.85 7.46 1.09
CA ASP A 31 -3.71 8.12 2.06
C ASP A 31 -3.04 8.06 3.44
N THR A 32 -2.95 9.19 4.12
CA THR A 32 -2.30 9.28 5.43
C THR A 32 -3.33 9.10 6.54
N ILE A 33 -3.06 8.16 7.44
CA ILE A 33 -3.85 7.89 8.64
C ILE A 33 -3.03 8.31 9.86
N LYS A 34 -3.58 9.20 10.66
CA LYS A 34 -3.01 9.59 11.96
C LYS A 34 -3.74 8.90 13.08
N VAL A 35 -3.01 8.26 13.98
CA VAL A 35 -3.54 7.51 15.12
C VAL A 35 -2.62 7.70 16.33
N LYS A 36 -3.14 7.54 17.54
CA LYS A 36 -2.29 7.56 18.74
C LYS A 36 -1.78 6.17 19.05
N ASN A 37 -0.62 6.10 19.69
CA ASN A 37 -0.14 4.84 20.23
C ASN A 37 -1.14 4.25 21.25
N GLY A 38 -1.50 2.99 21.06
CA GLY A 38 -2.50 2.26 21.84
C GLY A 38 -3.93 2.35 21.32
N ASP A 39 -4.21 3.22 20.33
CA ASP A 39 -5.54 3.33 19.73
C ASP A 39 -5.71 2.33 18.58
N THR A 40 -6.97 1.96 18.34
CA THR A 40 -7.36 1.15 17.18
C THR A 40 -7.80 2.02 16.01
N PHE A 41 -7.53 1.57 14.79
CA PHE A 41 -8.01 2.21 13.56
C PHE A 41 -8.46 1.16 12.54
N SER A 42 -9.29 1.57 11.58
CA SER A 42 -9.83 0.67 10.56
C SER A 42 -9.53 1.16 9.14
N VAL A 43 -9.18 0.24 8.25
CA VAL A 43 -9.11 0.49 6.80
C VAL A 43 -10.26 -0.24 6.12
N VAL A 44 -11.07 0.48 5.36
CA VAL A 44 -12.26 -0.05 4.68
C VAL A 44 -12.05 0.05 3.16
N LEU A 45 -12.03 -1.09 2.48
CA LEU A 45 -11.78 -1.16 1.04
C LEU A 45 -12.96 -1.81 0.30
N PRO A 46 -13.38 -1.28 -0.86
CA PRO A 46 -14.38 -1.93 -1.69
C PRO A 46 -13.94 -3.35 -2.08
N SER A 47 -14.83 -4.32 -1.96
CA SER A 47 -14.53 -5.73 -2.23
C SER A 47 -15.72 -6.43 -2.86
N ASN A 48 -15.47 -7.41 -3.74
CA ASN A 48 -16.49 -8.26 -4.32
C ASN A 48 -16.02 -9.73 -4.33
N PRO A 49 -16.18 -10.45 -3.20
CA PRO A 49 -15.65 -11.80 -3.03
C PRO A 49 -16.30 -12.82 -3.97
N THR A 50 -17.48 -12.53 -4.56
CA THR A 50 -18.12 -13.42 -5.54
C THR A 50 -17.31 -13.57 -6.83
N THR A 51 -16.37 -12.64 -7.07
CA THR A 51 -15.43 -12.71 -8.19
C THR A 51 -14.15 -13.49 -7.84
N GLY A 52 -14.00 -13.96 -6.60
CA GLY A 52 -12.81 -14.66 -6.12
C GLY A 52 -11.61 -13.75 -5.79
N TYR A 53 -11.74 -12.44 -5.98
CA TYR A 53 -10.75 -11.48 -5.50
C TYR A 53 -10.90 -11.25 -4.00
N ARG A 54 -9.78 -10.98 -3.33
CA ARG A 54 -9.70 -10.60 -1.91
C ARG A 54 -8.59 -9.59 -1.69
N TRP A 55 -8.67 -8.82 -0.61
CA TRP A 55 -7.56 -7.98 -0.17
C TRP A 55 -6.58 -8.77 0.69
N GLU A 56 -5.29 -8.59 0.43
CA GLU A 56 -4.20 -9.04 1.29
C GLU A 56 -3.39 -7.82 1.74
N VAL A 57 -2.96 -7.78 2.99
CA VAL A 57 -2.27 -6.61 3.56
C VAL A 57 -0.84 -6.97 3.97
N ASN A 58 0.10 -6.08 3.62
CA ASN A 58 1.47 -6.08 4.10
C ASN A 58 1.69 -4.86 4.99
N PHE A 59 2.24 -5.08 6.18
CA PHE A 59 2.46 -4.06 7.20
C PHE A 59 3.62 -4.45 8.13
N ASP A 60 4.18 -3.48 8.85
CA ASP A 60 5.20 -3.71 9.87
C ASP A 60 4.57 -4.00 11.24
N PHE A 61 4.71 -5.25 11.70
CA PHE A 61 4.20 -5.72 13.00
C PHE A 61 4.84 -5.02 14.21
N ASN A 62 5.95 -4.31 14.03
CA ASN A 62 6.56 -3.51 15.10
C ASN A 62 5.79 -2.22 15.40
N TYR A 63 4.94 -1.77 14.48
CA TYR A 63 4.18 -0.52 14.57
C TYR A 63 2.68 -0.75 14.68
N VAL A 64 2.15 -1.73 13.96
CA VAL A 64 0.71 -2.04 13.92
C VAL A 64 0.45 -3.53 14.01
N GLN A 65 -0.64 -3.91 14.68
CA GLN A 65 -1.10 -5.28 14.78
C GLN A 65 -2.50 -5.40 14.18
N LEU A 66 -2.72 -6.33 13.24
CA LEU A 66 -4.06 -6.67 12.76
C LEU A 66 -4.84 -7.39 13.87
N THR A 67 -5.95 -6.82 14.30
CA THR A 67 -6.81 -7.36 15.38
C THR A 67 -8.02 -8.09 14.84
N ASP A 68 -8.57 -7.65 13.71
CA ASP A 68 -9.67 -8.32 13.01
C ASP A 68 -9.64 -7.99 11.50
N SER A 69 -10.24 -8.87 10.70
CA SER A 69 -10.51 -8.62 9.30
C SER A 69 -11.85 -9.25 8.93
N SER A 70 -12.81 -8.45 8.49
CA SER A 70 -14.16 -8.91 8.16
C SER A 70 -14.66 -8.32 6.84
N TYR A 71 -15.35 -9.14 6.06
CA TYR A 71 -16.08 -8.69 4.88
C TYR A 71 -17.52 -8.35 5.25
N VAL A 72 -17.94 -7.11 4.97
CA VAL A 72 -19.30 -6.63 5.16
C VAL A 72 -19.94 -6.39 3.80
N THR A 73 -21.03 -7.09 3.51
CA THR A 73 -21.82 -6.90 2.29
C THR A 73 -22.52 -5.54 2.31
N SER A 74 -22.71 -4.91 1.14
CA SER A 74 -23.61 -3.74 1.07
C SER A 74 -25.06 -4.19 1.26
N ASN A 75 -25.82 -3.43 2.06
CA ASN A 75 -27.25 -3.67 2.25
C ASN A 75 -28.05 -2.95 1.16
N PRO A 76 -29.04 -3.61 0.51
CA PRO A 76 -29.53 -4.97 0.77
C PRO A 76 -28.59 -6.07 0.25
N VAL A 77 -28.45 -7.14 1.04
CA VAL A 77 -27.64 -8.33 0.68
C VAL A 77 -28.33 -9.08 -0.46
N LEU A 78 -27.91 -8.81 -1.69
CA LEU A 78 -28.25 -9.60 -2.86
C LEU A 78 -27.08 -10.53 -3.17
N VAL A 79 -27.37 -11.75 -3.66
CA VAL A 79 -26.32 -12.65 -4.17
C VAL A 79 -25.60 -11.93 -5.32
N GLY A 80 -24.28 -11.72 -5.17
CA GLY A 80 -23.47 -10.96 -6.14
C GLY A 80 -23.21 -9.50 -5.77
N SER A 81 -23.74 -8.99 -4.66
CA SER A 81 -23.48 -7.60 -4.22
C SER A 81 -22.00 -7.37 -3.91
N SER A 82 -21.45 -6.28 -4.47
CA SER A 82 -20.21 -5.68 -3.97
C SER A 82 -20.41 -5.22 -2.52
N GLY A 83 -19.39 -5.32 -1.69
CA GLY A 83 -19.38 -4.86 -0.31
C GLY A 83 -18.07 -4.16 -0.01
N ASN A 84 -17.72 -4.14 1.28
CA ASN A 84 -16.43 -3.65 1.75
C ASN A 84 -15.74 -4.73 2.58
N GLU A 85 -14.42 -4.77 2.51
CA GLU A 85 -13.57 -5.51 3.44
C GLU A 85 -12.99 -4.50 4.43
N THR A 86 -13.22 -4.75 5.71
CA THR A 86 -12.78 -3.92 6.83
C THR A 86 -11.66 -4.63 7.56
N PHE A 87 -10.54 -3.93 7.74
CA PHE A 87 -9.39 -4.38 8.50
C PHE A 87 -9.24 -3.51 9.74
N GLU A 88 -9.24 -4.12 10.92
CA GLU A 88 -9.02 -3.43 12.19
C GLU A 88 -7.59 -3.65 12.68
N PHE A 89 -6.95 -2.56 13.09
CA PHE A 89 -5.57 -2.55 13.56
C PHE A 89 -5.46 -1.87 14.91
N LEU A 90 -4.51 -2.33 15.72
CA LEU A 90 -4.01 -1.66 16.92
C LEU A 90 -2.65 -1.02 16.62
N ALA A 91 -2.50 0.26 16.91
CA ALA A 91 -1.20 0.93 16.87
C ALA A 91 -0.41 0.59 18.15
N VAL A 92 0.74 -0.05 18.01
CA VAL A 92 1.53 -0.58 19.14
C VAL A 92 2.81 0.20 19.43
N LYS A 93 3.24 1.08 18.52
CA LYS A 93 4.48 1.86 18.67
C LYS A 93 4.40 3.18 17.90
N SER A 94 4.78 4.28 18.56
CA SER A 94 4.88 5.59 17.90
C SER A 94 5.95 5.60 16.80
N GLY A 95 5.71 6.39 15.75
CA GLY A 95 6.56 6.50 14.56
C GLY A 95 5.74 6.50 13.28
N GLU A 96 6.41 6.28 12.15
CA GLU A 96 5.78 6.23 10.83
C GLU A 96 5.98 4.83 10.23
N THR A 97 4.93 4.29 9.63
CA THR A 97 4.98 3.01 8.92
C THR A 97 4.09 3.03 7.69
N GLU A 98 4.43 2.25 6.68
CA GLU A 98 3.63 2.09 5.46
C GLU A 98 2.86 0.77 5.52
N MET A 99 1.62 0.81 5.05
CA MET A 99 0.77 -0.37 4.87
C MET A 99 0.34 -0.47 3.41
N THR A 100 0.54 -1.64 2.80
CA THR A 100 0.15 -1.90 1.41
C THR A 100 -0.88 -3.01 1.33
N PHE A 101 -1.99 -2.75 0.66
CA PHE A 101 -3.06 -3.70 0.36
C PHE A 101 -3.03 -4.09 -1.12
N TYR A 102 -3.19 -5.38 -1.39
CA TYR A 102 -3.22 -5.97 -2.72
C TYR A 102 -4.54 -6.68 -2.96
N TYR A 103 -5.28 -6.29 -4.00
CA TYR A 103 -6.52 -6.94 -4.39
C TYR A 103 -6.25 -7.96 -5.49
N SER A 104 -6.26 -9.25 -5.16
CA SER A 104 -5.86 -10.29 -6.10
C SER A 104 -6.66 -11.58 -5.95
N ARG A 105 -6.52 -12.47 -6.95
CA ARG A 105 -6.94 -13.86 -6.86
C ARG A 105 -5.71 -14.69 -6.50
N PRO A 106 -5.67 -15.31 -5.32
CA PRO A 106 -4.46 -15.97 -4.81
C PRO A 106 -4.06 -17.23 -5.59
N TRP A 107 -4.99 -17.81 -6.36
CA TRP A 107 -4.75 -18.97 -7.21
C TRP A 107 -4.35 -18.59 -8.65
N GLU A 108 -4.33 -17.31 -9.01
CA GLU A 108 -3.87 -16.85 -10.32
C GLU A 108 -2.46 -16.25 -10.22
N SER A 109 -1.56 -16.65 -11.11
CA SER A 109 -0.25 -15.99 -11.26
C SER A 109 -0.37 -14.72 -12.10
N LYS A 110 -1.13 -13.73 -11.61
CA LYS A 110 -1.28 -12.40 -12.20
C LYS A 110 -0.94 -11.33 -11.16
N PRO A 111 -0.50 -10.14 -11.60
CA PRO A 111 -0.38 -9.01 -10.69
C PRO A 111 -1.73 -8.68 -10.03
N PRO A 112 -1.73 -8.06 -8.83
CA PRO A 112 -2.95 -7.56 -8.20
C PRO A 112 -3.76 -6.70 -9.17
N LEU A 113 -5.07 -6.87 -9.15
CA LEU A 113 -5.98 -6.01 -9.91
C LEU A 113 -5.96 -4.58 -9.36
N ASP A 114 -5.74 -4.45 -8.06
CA ASP A 114 -5.64 -3.15 -7.40
C ASP A 114 -4.62 -3.17 -6.25
N THR A 115 -4.04 -2.00 -5.98
CA THR A 115 -3.09 -1.79 -4.88
C THR A 115 -3.45 -0.48 -4.16
N ARG A 116 -3.47 -0.51 -2.82
CA ARG A 116 -3.65 0.69 -1.98
C ARG A 116 -2.52 0.79 -0.98
N VAL A 117 -1.95 1.98 -0.86
CA VAL A 117 -0.86 2.27 0.08
C VAL A 117 -1.35 3.33 1.05
N PHE A 118 -1.12 3.09 2.35
CA PHE A 118 -1.44 4.02 3.42
C PHE A 118 -0.20 4.34 4.24
N MET A 119 0.04 5.62 4.47
CA MET A 119 1.05 6.06 5.44
C MET A 119 0.39 6.18 6.81
N ILE A 120 0.89 5.44 7.80
CA ILE A 120 0.38 5.45 9.16
C ILE A 120 1.34 6.26 10.02
N ILE A 121 0.86 7.37 10.57
CA ILE A 121 1.58 8.21 11.53
C ILE A 121 1.01 7.93 12.91
N ILE A 122 1.85 7.37 13.79
CA ILE A 122 1.50 6.96 15.15
C ILE A 122 2.15 7.95 16.12
N GLU A 123 1.32 8.75 16.78
CA GLU A 123 1.75 9.77 17.76
C GLU A 123 1.74 9.19 19.19
#